data_AF-A0A7C3ZDZ1-F1
#
_entry.id   AF-A0A7C3ZDZ1-F1
#
_cell.length_a   1.000
_cell.length_b   1.000
_cell.length_c   1.000
_cell.angle_alpha   90.00
_cell.angle_beta   90.00
_cell.angle_gamma   90.00
#
_symmetry.space_group_name_H-M   'P 1'
#
loop_
_entity.id
_entity.type
_entity.pdbx_description
1 polymer ?
#
loop_
_entity_poly.entity_id
_entity_poly.type
_entity_poly.pdbx_seq_one_letter_code
_entity_poly.pdbx_strand_id
1 'polypeptide(L)'
;MPLLGEKKDASPELKETEQRKILANPELQTSFSKLRSVLKIGQQIKNNPQAWWQNEQAKIKEALIAKKRQVEEKLNTLPDKARAGALKNLEKLKEQIAIISSLTISQSITEVGAATFMEKLNGITEAKEALHAFSAFHLTQVIPEGFRDTMEKLCNSADEATVENISLMADLLLQYLREHYLHVNQTEHITYHSPFSKELRKTLEGLWQMTGDINKHIIVLSAQKLQSLTAAEKEITMKTQEISFVPARGLLRVFSGDIGDSCYTSRHMELAKGQYPDLTAVVIVTNRGKTQERIMGSFLLIETKTSDGRGVLLIRANNPRENLLGKVDVGSLIREIITYTSEIAEKRGLNLVVVPLDEATASSSNRPAVSEFYYRSFSQRPKIDLVNQPETNFNDYNNWDSKGYHPVVAVWERESNK
;
A
#
# COMPACT_ATOMS: atom_id res chain seq x y z
N MET A 1 -27.61 20.50 -27.18
CA MET A 1 -27.41 19.61 -26.03
C MET A 1 -27.08 20.47 -24.82
N PRO A 2 -27.70 20.24 -23.66
CA PRO A 2 -27.59 21.15 -22.51
C PRO A 2 -26.19 21.07 -21.89
N LEU A 3 -25.63 22.23 -21.57
CA LEU A 3 -24.40 22.41 -20.82
C LEU A 3 -24.56 21.71 -19.46
N LEU A 4 -23.69 20.73 -19.22
CA LEU A 4 -23.52 20.10 -17.91
C LEU A 4 -23.18 21.20 -16.90
N GLY A 5 -24.01 21.30 -15.85
CA GLY A 5 -23.87 22.32 -14.83
C GLY A 5 -22.48 22.32 -14.20
N GLU A 6 -21.85 23.49 -14.20
CA GLU A 6 -20.68 23.78 -13.37
C GLU A 6 -21.01 23.41 -11.93
N LYS A 7 -20.31 22.41 -11.38
CA LYS A 7 -20.26 22.23 -9.93
C LYS A 7 -19.57 23.47 -9.39
N LYS A 8 -20.33 24.34 -8.71
CA LYS A 8 -19.75 25.44 -7.93
C LYS A 8 -18.77 24.83 -6.92
N ASP A 9 -17.49 25.10 -7.11
CA ASP A 9 -16.47 24.75 -6.14
C ASP A 9 -16.76 25.44 -4.80
N ALA A 10 -16.57 24.70 -3.71
CA ALA A 10 -16.70 25.24 -2.37
C ALA A 10 -15.69 26.40 -2.19
N SER A 11 -16.13 27.52 -1.59
CA SER A 11 -15.24 28.64 -1.31
C SER A 11 -14.06 28.21 -0.42
N PRO A 12 -12.89 28.88 -0.51
CA PRO A 12 -11.73 28.59 0.35
C PRO A 12 -12.08 28.57 1.86
N GLU A 13 -12.96 29.46 2.29
CA GLU A 13 -13.47 29.52 3.67
C GLU A 13 -14.26 28.26 4.08
N LEU A 14 -15.06 27.71 3.16
CA LEU A 14 -15.77 26.45 3.38
C LEU A 14 -14.80 25.26 3.46
N LYS A 15 -13.73 25.25 2.64
CA LYS A 15 -12.71 24.19 2.66
C LYS A 15 -11.89 24.21 3.94
N GLU A 16 -11.43 25.39 4.38
CA GLU A 16 -10.71 25.54 5.65
C GLU A 16 -11.61 25.14 6.83
N THR A 17 -12.89 25.48 6.77
CA THR A 17 -13.89 25.05 7.76
C THR A 17 -14.05 23.54 7.78
N GLU A 18 -14.15 22.89 6.62
CA GLU A 18 -14.25 21.42 6.53
C GLU A 18 -12.97 20.71 6.97
N GLN A 19 -11.80 21.23 6.62
CA GLN A 19 -10.51 20.73 7.11
C GLN A 19 -10.44 20.81 8.63
N ARG A 20 -10.80 21.95 9.22
CA ARG A 20 -10.85 22.12 10.68
C ARG A 20 -11.83 21.15 11.31
N LYS A 21 -13.00 20.91 10.71
CA LYS A 21 -13.97 19.90 11.20
C LYS A 21 -13.41 18.48 11.17
N ILE A 22 -12.71 18.10 10.10
CA ILE A 22 -12.09 16.77 9.99
C ILE A 22 -11.01 16.61 11.06
N LEU A 23 -10.10 17.58 11.18
CA LEU A 23 -9.01 17.53 12.14
C LEU A 23 -9.53 17.63 13.59
N ALA A 24 -10.62 18.34 13.84
CA ALA A 24 -11.25 18.42 15.16
C ALA A 24 -12.06 17.16 15.55
N ASN A 25 -12.15 16.15 14.68
CA ASN A 25 -12.87 14.92 14.99
C ASN A 25 -12.24 14.22 16.23
N PRO A 26 -13.00 14.01 17.33
CA PRO A 26 -12.45 13.41 18.55
C PRO A 26 -11.95 11.97 18.36
N GLU A 27 -12.60 11.19 17.49
CA GLU A 27 -12.20 9.82 17.18
C GLU A 27 -10.87 9.80 16.42
N LEU A 28 -10.70 10.73 15.47
CA LEU A 28 -9.44 10.90 14.75
C LEU A 28 -8.30 11.27 15.70
N GLN A 29 -8.50 12.27 16.55
CA GLN A 29 -7.51 12.72 17.53
C GLN A 29 -7.11 11.59 18.49
N THR A 30 -8.10 10.84 19.00
CA THR A 30 -7.87 9.71 19.90
C THR A 30 -7.10 8.60 19.20
N SER A 31 -7.51 8.21 17.99
CA SER A 31 -6.85 7.15 17.22
C SER A 31 -5.41 7.54 16.85
N PHE A 32 -5.21 8.76 16.34
CA PHE A 32 -3.89 9.29 15.99
C PHE A 32 -2.95 9.36 17.19
N SER A 33 -3.39 9.97 18.30
CA SER A 33 -2.59 10.09 19.52
C SER A 33 -2.20 8.70 20.07
N LYS A 34 -3.14 7.75 20.09
CA LYS A 34 -2.88 6.38 20.54
C LYS A 34 -1.83 5.67 19.68
N LEU A 35 -1.97 5.70 18.35
CA LEU A 35 -1.01 5.03 17.45
C LEU A 35 0.36 5.71 17.48
N ARG A 36 0.41 7.05 17.49
CA ARG A 36 1.67 7.80 17.64
C ARG A 36 2.38 7.46 18.96
N SER A 37 1.63 7.41 20.07
CA SER A 37 2.18 7.03 21.38
C SER A 37 2.81 5.63 21.34
N VAL A 38 2.16 4.68 20.68
CA VAL A 38 2.69 3.32 20.51
C VAL A 38 3.97 3.31 19.68
N LEU A 39 4.03 4.06 18.58
CA LEU A 39 5.25 4.19 17.77
C LEU A 39 6.41 4.80 18.59
N LYS A 40 6.14 5.82 19.41
CA LYS A 40 7.11 6.42 20.33
C LYS A 40 7.65 5.42 21.34
N ILE A 41 6.76 4.65 21.97
CA ILE A 41 7.18 3.61 22.93
C ILE A 41 8.04 2.56 22.21
N GLY A 42 7.64 2.14 21.01
CA GLY A 42 8.44 1.22 20.18
C GLY A 42 9.87 1.71 19.94
N GLN A 43 10.04 3.00 19.62
CA GLN A 43 11.37 3.63 19.49
C GLN A 43 12.14 3.69 20.82
N GLN A 44 11.47 3.92 21.94
CA GLN A 44 12.11 3.95 23.26
C GLN A 44 12.60 2.56 23.69
N ILE A 45 11.84 1.50 23.40
CA ILE A 45 12.21 0.11 23.68
C ILE A 45 13.57 -0.22 23.02
N LYS A 46 13.83 0.31 21.82
CA LYS A 46 15.10 0.10 21.10
C LYS A 46 16.34 0.46 21.92
N ASN A 47 16.23 1.44 22.81
CA ASN A 47 17.37 1.91 23.61
C ASN A 47 17.63 1.03 24.83
N ASN A 48 16.60 0.41 25.41
CA ASN A 48 16.74 -0.46 26.59
C ASN A 48 15.56 -1.45 26.72
N PRO A 49 15.52 -2.51 25.90
CA PRO A 49 14.38 -3.42 25.84
C PRO A 49 14.22 -4.24 27.13
N GLN A 50 15.33 -4.56 27.79
CA GLN A 50 15.34 -5.30 29.05
C GLN A 50 14.68 -4.50 30.19
N ALA A 51 15.07 -3.23 30.39
CA ALA A 51 14.50 -2.42 31.46
C ALA A 51 13.02 -2.11 31.21
N TRP A 52 12.64 -1.84 29.95
CA TRP A 52 11.23 -1.69 29.57
C TRP A 52 10.42 -2.94 29.93
N TRP A 53 10.93 -4.12 29.55
CA TRP A 53 10.21 -5.37 29.81
C TRP A 53 10.08 -5.66 31.30
N GLN A 54 11.12 -5.43 32.11
CA GLN A 54 11.03 -5.63 33.56
C GLN A 54 9.90 -4.80 34.20
N ASN A 55 9.72 -3.55 33.74
CA ASN A 55 8.64 -2.70 34.20
C ASN A 55 7.25 -3.23 33.78
N GLU A 56 7.08 -3.55 32.49
CA GLU A 56 5.80 -4.07 31.98
C GLU A 56 5.46 -5.45 32.56
N GLN A 57 6.45 -6.33 32.71
CA GLN A 57 6.33 -7.64 33.33
C GLN A 57 5.79 -7.54 34.75
N ALA A 58 6.29 -6.59 35.56
CA ALA A 58 5.82 -6.37 36.92
C ALA A 58 4.33 -5.97 36.95
N LYS A 59 3.94 -5.00 36.10
CA LYS A 59 2.55 -4.53 35.99
C LYS A 59 1.59 -5.64 35.57
N ILE A 60 1.95 -6.38 34.52
CA ILE A 60 1.14 -7.50 34.00
C ILE A 60 0.99 -8.58 35.07
N LYS A 61 2.08 -8.94 35.75
CA LYS A 61 2.09 -9.94 36.81
C LYS A 61 1.21 -9.53 37.98
N GLU A 62 1.30 -8.28 38.41
CA GLU A 62 0.45 -7.74 39.48
C GLU A 62 -1.03 -7.82 39.11
N ALA A 63 -1.40 -7.41 37.90
CA ALA A 63 -2.79 -7.48 37.41
C ALA A 63 -3.31 -8.93 37.35
N LEU A 64 -2.49 -9.88 36.88
CA LEU A 64 -2.84 -11.30 36.85
C LEU A 64 -3.00 -11.89 38.25
N ILE A 65 -2.12 -11.55 39.19
CA ILE A 65 -2.21 -11.99 40.59
C ILE A 65 -3.47 -11.43 41.25
N ALA A 66 -3.80 -10.16 41.01
CA ALA A 66 -5.02 -9.55 41.54
C ALA A 66 -6.27 -10.28 41.02
N LYS A 67 -6.34 -10.57 39.71
CA LYS A 67 -7.44 -11.36 39.12
C LYS A 67 -7.51 -12.78 39.68
N LYS A 68 -6.37 -13.42 39.87
CA LYS A 68 -6.27 -14.75 40.48
C LYS A 68 -6.89 -14.74 41.89
N ARG A 69 -6.51 -13.78 42.74
CA ARG A 69 -7.07 -13.62 44.10
C ARG A 69 -8.59 -13.44 44.08
N GLN A 70 -9.11 -12.60 43.19
CA GLN A 70 -10.55 -12.39 43.04
C GLN A 70 -11.31 -13.68 42.68
N VAL A 71 -10.71 -14.56 41.86
CA VAL A 71 -11.32 -15.86 41.51
C VAL A 71 -11.27 -16.82 42.70
N GLU A 72 -10.16 -16.85 43.43
CA GLU A 72 -9.98 -17.68 44.64
C GLU A 72 -10.98 -17.32 45.75
N GLU A 73 -11.17 -16.03 46.02
CA GLU A 73 -12.13 -15.54 47.02
C GLU A 73 -13.57 -15.94 46.67
N LYS A 74 -13.94 -15.87 45.39
CA LYS A 74 -15.29 -16.23 44.93
C LYS A 74 -15.55 -17.73 44.95
N LEU A 75 -14.50 -18.56 44.87
CA LEU A 75 -14.62 -20.01 44.68
C LEU A 75 -15.45 -20.72 45.78
N ASN A 76 -15.34 -20.23 47.01
CA ASN A 76 -16.04 -20.77 48.18
C ASN A 76 -17.53 -20.41 48.22
N THR A 77 -17.94 -19.39 47.45
CA THR A 77 -19.32 -18.87 47.43
C THR A 77 -20.11 -19.29 46.18
N LEU A 78 -19.46 -19.94 45.21
CA LEU A 78 -20.08 -20.32 43.94
C LEU A 78 -20.80 -21.68 44.04
N PRO A 79 -21.98 -21.83 43.38
CA PRO A 79 -22.63 -23.12 43.17
C PRO A 79 -21.74 -24.09 42.36
N ASP A 80 -21.92 -25.40 42.55
CA ASP A 80 -21.05 -26.43 41.94
C ASP A 80 -20.91 -26.31 40.42
N LYS A 81 -21.99 -25.98 39.72
CA LYS A 81 -21.99 -25.78 38.25
C LYS A 81 -21.13 -24.59 37.80
N ALA A 82 -21.02 -23.53 38.62
CA ALA A 82 -20.20 -22.36 38.35
C ALA A 82 -18.74 -22.54 38.84
N ARG A 83 -18.53 -23.39 39.85
CA ARG A 83 -17.22 -23.69 40.44
C ARG A 83 -16.27 -24.33 39.43
N ALA A 84 -16.75 -25.25 38.59
CA ALA A 84 -15.92 -25.90 37.55
C ALA A 84 -15.33 -24.89 36.55
N GLY A 85 -16.12 -23.91 36.09
CA GLY A 85 -15.64 -22.84 35.21
C GLY A 85 -14.62 -21.90 35.89
N ALA A 86 -14.85 -21.58 37.17
CA ALA A 86 -13.93 -20.77 37.96
C ALA A 86 -12.58 -21.47 38.19
N LEU A 87 -12.57 -22.78 38.45
CA LEU A 87 -11.34 -23.57 38.56
C LEU A 87 -10.55 -23.58 37.24
N LYS A 88 -11.22 -23.77 36.10
CA LYS A 88 -10.56 -23.68 34.79
C LYS A 88 -9.94 -22.30 34.54
N ASN A 89 -10.63 -21.23 34.93
CA ASN A 89 -10.09 -19.87 34.84
C ASN A 89 -8.88 -19.67 35.76
N LEU A 90 -8.92 -20.22 36.98
CA LEU A 90 -7.82 -20.16 37.94
C LEU A 90 -6.56 -20.83 37.41
N GLU A 91 -6.69 -22.03 36.81
CA GLU A 91 -5.56 -22.73 36.19
C GLU A 91 -4.98 -21.94 35.02
N LYS A 92 -5.84 -21.37 34.16
CA LYS A 92 -5.40 -20.48 33.07
C LYS A 92 -4.60 -19.28 33.60
N LEU A 93 -5.05 -18.65 34.69
CA LEU A 93 -4.34 -17.53 35.30
C LEU A 93 -2.98 -17.95 35.86
N LYS A 94 -2.88 -19.13 36.51
CA LYS A 94 -1.61 -19.67 36.99
C LYS A 94 -0.63 -19.91 35.84
N GLU A 95 -1.10 -20.49 34.75
CA GLU A 95 -0.30 -20.71 33.53
C GLU A 95 0.20 -19.39 32.95
N GLN A 96 -0.67 -18.39 32.80
CA GLN A 96 -0.29 -17.06 32.31
C GLN A 96 0.74 -16.38 33.23
N ILE A 97 0.59 -16.47 34.55
CA ILE A 97 1.58 -15.94 35.51
C ILE A 97 2.94 -16.64 35.34
N ALA A 98 2.97 -17.95 35.11
CA ALA A 98 4.20 -18.70 34.89
C ALA A 98 4.88 -18.32 33.57
N ILE A 99 4.11 -18.16 32.49
CA ILE A 99 4.60 -17.67 31.20
C ILE A 99 5.23 -16.28 31.39
N ILE A 100 4.48 -15.32 31.95
CA ILE A 100 4.98 -13.95 32.14
C ILE A 100 6.21 -13.93 33.03
N SER A 101 6.26 -14.73 34.09
CA SER A 101 7.42 -14.76 35.01
C SER A 101 8.68 -15.39 34.39
N SER A 102 8.54 -16.27 33.42
CA SER A 102 9.68 -16.92 32.74
C SER A 102 10.18 -16.15 31.52
N LEU A 103 9.38 -15.22 31.01
CA LEU A 103 9.73 -14.38 29.86
C LEU A 103 10.84 -13.39 30.21
N THR A 104 11.93 -13.45 29.45
CA THR A 104 13.07 -12.53 29.54
C THR A 104 13.41 -11.96 28.16
N ILE A 105 13.99 -10.76 28.14
CA ILE A 105 14.49 -10.10 26.93
C ILE A 105 15.94 -9.71 27.16
N SER A 106 16.80 -10.05 26.21
CA SER A 106 18.21 -9.63 26.17
C SER A 106 18.34 -8.15 25.77
N GLN A 107 19.47 -7.53 26.10
CA GLN A 107 19.77 -6.15 25.64
C GLN A 107 19.77 -6.04 24.11
N SER A 108 20.21 -7.08 23.41
CA SER A 108 20.11 -7.21 21.96
C SER A 108 19.17 -8.37 21.62
N ILE A 109 17.97 -8.06 21.14
CA ILE A 109 17.01 -9.07 20.66
C ILE A 109 16.97 -9.02 19.13
N THR A 110 17.10 -10.20 18.52
CA THR A 110 16.97 -10.36 17.06
C THR A 110 15.50 -10.24 16.64
N GLU A 111 15.26 -10.03 15.35
CA GLU A 111 13.92 -10.01 14.75
C GLU A 111 13.14 -11.30 15.10
N VAL A 112 13.71 -12.48 14.82
CA VAL A 112 13.11 -13.78 15.17
C VAL A 112 12.83 -13.92 16.66
N GLY A 113 13.73 -13.42 17.51
CA GLY A 113 13.56 -13.41 18.95
C GLY A 113 12.39 -12.53 19.37
N ALA A 114 12.23 -11.36 18.73
CA ALA A 114 11.13 -10.45 18.99
C ALA A 114 9.79 -11.01 18.54
N ALA A 115 9.71 -11.67 17.37
CA ALA A 115 8.52 -12.39 16.93
C ALA A 115 8.12 -13.49 17.92
N THR A 116 9.09 -14.31 18.35
CA THR A 116 8.86 -15.37 19.35
C THR A 116 8.38 -14.81 20.69
N PHE A 117 8.90 -13.66 21.09
CA PHE A 117 8.47 -12.97 22.30
C PHE A 117 7.00 -12.50 22.20
N MET A 118 6.60 -11.91 21.07
CA MET A 118 5.21 -11.51 20.82
C MET A 118 4.24 -12.69 20.84
N GLU A 119 4.63 -13.84 20.27
CA GLU A 119 3.81 -15.06 20.31
C GLU A 119 3.51 -15.52 21.74
N LYS A 120 4.47 -15.41 22.65
CA LYS A 120 4.28 -15.78 24.06
C LYS A 120 3.39 -14.80 24.83
N LEU A 121 3.33 -13.53 24.41
CA LEU A 121 2.41 -12.54 24.98
C LEU A 121 0.98 -12.70 24.43
N ASN A 122 0.85 -13.26 23.22
CA ASN A 122 -0.43 -13.41 22.58
C ASN A 122 -1.40 -14.24 23.43
N GLY A 123 -2.68 -13.83 23.47
CA GLY A 123 -3.70 -14.49 24.28
C GLY A 123 -3.72 -14.13 25.77
N ILE A 124 -2.76 -13.34 26.27
CA ILE A 124 -2.78 -12.79 27.63
C ILE A 124 -3.42 -11.39 27.57
N THR A 125 -4.59 -11.22 28.18
CA THR A 125 -5.38 -9.99 28.01
C THR A 125 -4.71 -8.77 28.63
N GLU A 126 -4.05 -8.98 29.77
CA GLU A 126 -3.31 -8.00 30.54
C GLU A 126 -2.04 -7.55 29.82
N ALA A 127 -1.53 -8.35 28.88
CA ALA A 127 -0.32 -8.06 28.11
C ALA A 127 -0.59 -7.31 26.79
N LYS A 128 -1.85 -6.96 26.47
CA LYS A 128 -2.21 -6.36 25.17
C LYS A 128 -1.47 -5.05 24.87
N GLU A 129 -1.32 -4.18 25.87
CA GLU A 129 -0.61 -2.90 25.69
C GLU A 129 0.89 -3.13 25.46
N ALA A 130 1.50 -4.02 26.24
CA ALA A 130 2.89 -4.42 26.06
C ALA A 130 3.11 -5.09 24.69
N LEU A 131 2.19 -5.95 24.25
CA LEU A 131 2.24 -6.56 22.91
C LEU A 131 2.17 -5.51 21.81
N HIS A 132 1.31 -4.50 21.93
CA HIS A 132 1.20 -3.43 20.94
C HIS A 132 2.48 -2.61 20.86
N ALA A 133 3.00 -2.15 22.00
CA ALA A 133 4.26 -1.42 22.10
C ALA A 133 5.44 -2.23 21.55
N PHE A 134 5.52 -3.51 21.90
CA PHE A 134 6.57 -4.38 21.42
C PHE A 134 6.46 -4.68 19.92
N SER A 135 5.25 -4.74 19.37
CA SER A 135 5.05 -4.85 17.92
C SER A 135 5.53 -3.60 17.18
N ALA A 136 5.42 -2.41 17.77
CA ALA A 136 6.00 -1.19 17.22
C ALA A 136 7.53 -1.16 17.33
N PHE A 137 8.10 -1.75 18.38
CA PHE A 137 9.54 -1.97 18.44
C PHE A 137 10.02 -2.95 17.36
N HIS A 138 9.35 -4.10 17.21
CA HIS A 138 9.66 -5.06 16.16
C HIS A 138 9.56 -4.42 14.77
N LEU A 139 8.52 -3.61 14.52
CA LEU A 139 8.39 -2.79 13.32
C LEU A 139 9.66 -1.98 13.02
N THR A 140 10.29 -1.34 14.02
CA THR A 140 11.52 -0.54 13.81
C THR A 140 12.72 -1.35 13.32
N GLN A 141 12.71 -2.66 13.56
CA GLN A 141 13.77 -3.59 13.15
C GLN A 141 13.60 -4.02 11.68
N VAL A 142 12.36 -4.11 11.21
CA VAL A 142 12.01 -4.72 9.92
C VAL A 142 11.52 -3.72 8.86
N ILE A 143 11.27 -2.47 9.28
CA ILE A 143 10.82 -1.41 8.38
C ILE A 143 11.92 -0.98 7.39
N PRO A 144 11.62 -0.92 6.08
CA PRO A 144 12.52 -0.41 5.06
C PRO A 144 12.91 1.04 5.31
N GLU A 145 14.07 1.44 4.80
CA GLU A 145 14.64 2.77 4.99
C GLU A 145 13.66 3.90 4.61
N GLY A 146 12.94 3.76 3.49
CA GLY A 146 11.97 4.78 3.05
C GLY A 146 10.81 5.03 4.03
N PHE A 147 10.40 4.04 4.82
CA PHE A 147 9.37 4.19 5.83
C PHE A 147 9.93 4.51 7.22
N ARG A 148 11.24 4.33 7.43
CA ARG A 148 11.92 4.69 8.68
C ARG A 148 11.82 6.19 8.94
N ASP A 149 12.07 7.00 7.92
CA ASP A 149 11.93 8.47 8.00
C ASP A 149 10.50 8.89 8.35
N THR A 150 9.50 8.24 7.74
CA THR A 150 8.07 8.46 8.04
C THR A 150 7.77 8.17 9.51
N MET A 151 8.24 7.02 10.01
CA MET A 151 8.05 6.64 11.41
C MET A 151 8.76 7.62 12.36
N GLU A 152 9.98 8.06 12.05
CA GLU A 152 10.72 9.03 12.86
C GLU A 152 10.02 10.39 12.90
N LYS A 153 9.50 10.88 11.76
CA LYS A 153 8.68 12.10 11.72
C LYS A 153 7.43 11.99 12.58
N LEU A 154 6.70 10.88 12.49
CA LEU A 154 5.51 10.64 13.32
C LEU A 154 5.86 10.56 14.81
N CYS A 155 6.98 9.95 15.17
CA CYS A 155 7.46 9.89 16.54
C CYS A 155 7.87 11.27 17.07
N ASN A 156 8.39 12.16 16.23
CA ASN A 156 8.88 13.47 16.64
C ASN A 156 7.84 14.60 16.49
N SER A 157 6.72 14.35 15.82
CA SER A 157 5.66 15.35 15.63
C SER A 157 4.91 15.68 16.92
N ALA A 158 4.13 16.76 16.95
CA ALA A 158 3.23 17.09 18.05
C ALA A 158 2.08 16.06 18.21
N ASP A 159 1.40 16.07 19.35
CA ASP A 159 0.26 15.16 19.62
C ASP A 159 -0.98 15.48 18.76
N GLU A 160 -0.97 16.62 18.08
CA GLU A 160 -2.08 17.11 17.29
C GLU A 160 -2.16 16.42 15.92
N ALA A 161 -3.39 16.02 15.55
CA ALA A 161 -3.68 15.62 14.19
C ALA A 161 -3.58 16.84 13.25
N THR A 162 -2.47 16.92 12.51
CA THR A 162 -2.28 17.85 11.40
C THR A 162 -2.51 17.12 10.07
N VAL A 163 -2.72 17.85 8.98
CA VAL A 163 -2.87 17.25 7.64
C VAL A 163 -1.68 16.35 7.31
N GLU A 164 -0.46 16.87 7.49
CA GLU A 164 0.77 16.12 7.24
C GLU A 164 0.86 14.85 8.09
N ASN A 165 0.62 14.96 9.40
CA ASN A 165 0.70 13.82 10.32
C ASN A 165 -0.33 12.73 10.00
N ILE A 166 -1.55 13.13 9.64
CA ILE A 166 -2.63 12.20 9.27
C ILE A 166 -2.30 11.50 7.95
N SER A 167 -1.75 12.22 6.96
CA SER A 167 -1.28 11.61 5.72
C SER A 167 -0.14 10.62 5.96
N LEU A 168 0.91 11.01 6.72
CA LEU A 168 2.03 10.13 7.03
C LEU A 168 1.60 8.87 7.78
N MET A 169 0.67 8.99 8.73
CA MET A 169 0.14 7.84 9.47
C MET A 169 -0.72 6.95 8.57
N ALA A 170 -1.56 7.52 7.71
CA ALA A 170 -2.36 6.75 6.76
C ALA A 170 -1.47 5.97 5.77
N ASP A 171 -0.40 6.59 5.27
CA ASP A 171 0.58 5.92 4.40
C ASP A 171 1.29 4.77 5.12
N LEU A 172 1.73 4.97 6.36
CA LEU A 172 2.33 3.91 7.17
C LEU A 172 1.35 2.73 7.38
N LEU A 173 0.09 3.04 7.69
CA LEU A 173 -0.96 2.04 7.92
C LEU A 173 -1.27 1.22 6.66
N LEU A 174 -1.46 1.90 5.52
CA LEU A 174 -1.82 1.26 4.27
C LEU A 174 -0.60 0.58 3.63
N GLN A 175 0.41 1.36 3.27
CA GLN A 175 1.47 0.90 2.38
C GLN A 175 2.43 -0.06 3.07
N TYR A 176 2.57 0.01 4.40
CA TYR A 176 3.50 -0.86 5.10
C TYR A 176 2.83 -1.83 6.07
N LEU A 177 2.04 -1.32 7.02
CA LEU A 177 1.45 -2.18 8.06
C LEU A 177 0.47 -3.20 7.46
N ARG A 178 -0.40 -2.78 6.53
CA ARG A 178 -1.38 -3.68 5.90
C ARG A 178 -0.75 -4.59 4.84
N GLU A 179 0.00 -4.01 3.89
CA GLU A 179 0.51 -4.73 2.72
C GLU A 179 1.74 -5.61 3.03
N HIS A 180 2.51 -5.27 4.06
CA HIS A 180 3.74 -6.02 4.39
C HIS A 180 3.71 -6.61 5.80
N TYR A 181 3.52 -5.79 6.83
CA TYR A 181 3.73 -6.23 8.22
C TYR A 181 2.63 -7.19 8.74
N LEU A 182 1.37 -6.97 8.36
CA LEU A 182 0.21 -7.77 8.77
C LEU A 182 -0.53 -8.39 7.58
N HIS A 183 0.18 -8.56 6.45
CA HIS A 183 -0.36 -9.20 5.26
C HIS A 183 -0.91 -10.60 5.58
N VAL A 184 -1.98 -11.02 4.91
CA VAL A 184 -2.62 -12.31 5.19
C VAL A 184 -1.72 -13.50 4.76
N ASN A 185 -0.97 -13.32 3.68
CA ASN A 185 -0.09 -14.33 3.09
C ASN A 185 1.38 -13.95 3.27
N GLN A 186 1.90 -14.05 4.50
CA GLN A 186 3.29 -13.65 4.82
C GLN A 186 4.35 -14.64 4.31
N THR A 187 3.95 -15.84 3.91
CA THR A 187 4.85 -16.87 3.37
C THR A 187 5.06 -16.75 1.85
N GLU A 188 4.17 -16.03 1.16
CA GLU A 188 4.17 -15.89 -0.30
C GLU A 188 4.55 -14.46 -0.74
N HIS A 189 4.30 -13.47 0.12
CA HIS A 189 4.75 -12.09 -0.09
C HIS A 189 6.12 -11.86 0.54
N ILE A 190 6.90 -10.96 -0.07
CA ILE A 190 8.15 -10.49 0.53
C ILE A 190 7.80 -9.63 1.76
N THR A 191 7.79 -10.27 2.92
CA THR A 191 7.72 -9.60 4.22
C THR A 191 9.12 -9.54 4.80
N TYR A 192 9.59 -8.37 5.22
CA TYR A 192 10.95 -8.17 5.79
C TYR A 192 11.12 -8.77 7.20
N HIS A 193 10.25 -9.71 7.59
CA HIS A 193 10.18 -10.30 8.91
C HIS A 193 9.66 -11.74 8.85
N SER A 194 9.90 -12.49 9.92
CA SER A 194 9.41 -13.85 10.11
C SER A 194 7.88 -13.87 10.17
N PRO A 195 7.20 -14.80 9.46
CA PRO A 195 5.74 -14.90 9.48
C PRO A 195 5.18 -15.08 10.90
N PHE A 196 4.11 -14.36 11.21
CA PHE A 196 3.37 -14.51 12.46
C PHE A 196 2.39 -15.68 12.39
N SER A 197 2.06 -16.26 13.54
CA SER A 197 0.90 -17.15 13.64
C SER A 197 -0.37 -16.39 13.24
N LYS A 198 -1.38 -17.13 12.75
CA LYS A 198 -2.68 -16.56 12.37
C LYS A 198 -3.33 -15.84 13.55
N GLU A 199 -3.17 -16.39 14.74
CA GLU A 199 -3.70 -15.87 16.00
C GLU A 199 -2.99 -14.58 16.39
N LEU A 200 -1.65 -14.53 16.34
CA LEU A 200 -0.90 -13.31 16.63
C LEU A 200 -1.23 -12.22 15.63
N ARG A 201 -1.22 -12.53 14.33
CA ARG A 201 -1.57 -11.57 13.27
C ARG A 201 -2.95 -10.95 13.51
N LYS A 202 -3.96 -11.75 13.81
CA LYS A 202 -5.32 -11.26 14.11
C LYS A 202 -5.37 -10.37 15.35
N THR A 203 -4.61 -10.72 16.40
CA THR A 203 -4.48 -9.87 17.60
C THR A 203 -3.82 -8.54 17.24
N LEU A 204 -2.74 -8.56 16.46
CA LEU A 204 -2.04 -7.36 16.02
C LEU A 204 -2.91 -6.48 15.11
N GLU A 205 -3.67 -7.06 14.17
CA GLU A 205 -4.67 -6.32 13.36
C GLU A 205 -5.65 -5.56 14.27
N GLY A 206 -6.11 -6.19 15.35
CA GLY A 206 -6.98 -5.55 16.35
C GLY A 206 -6.29 -4.41 17.11
N LEU A 207 -5.03 -4.60 17.51
CA LEU A 207 -4.26 -3.60 18.26
C LEU A 207 -3.96 -2.36 17.40
N TRP A 208 -3.59 -2.57 16.13
CA TRP A 208 -3.35 -1.53 15.13
C TRP A 208 -4.64 -0.96 14.51
N GLN A 209 -5.82 -1.39 14.99
CA GLN A 209 -7.13 -0.92 14.50
C GLN A 209 -7.42 -1.24 13.02
N MET A 210 -6.72 -2.22 12.46
CA MET A 210 -6.80 -2.62 11.04
C MET A 210 -7.76 -3.79 10.80
N THR A 211 -8.69 -4.06 11.72
CA THR A 211 -9.69 -5.11 11.53
C THR A 211 -10.75 -4.69 10.51
N GLY A 212 -10.98 -5.52 9.50
CA GLY A 212 -12.02 -5.31 8.50
C GLY A 212 -11.52 -4.50 7.30
N ASP A 213 -12.37 -3.62 6.79
CA ASP A 213 -12.06 -2.78 5.64
C ASP A 213 -11.20 -1.58 6.08
N ILE A 214 -9.91 -1.61 5.73
CA ILE A 214 -8.93 -0.58 6.08
C ILE A 214 -9.32 0.80 5.56
N ASN A 215 -10.12 0.89 4.48
CA ASN A 215 -10.60 2.17 3.95
C ASN A 215 -11.61 2.86 4.88
N LYS A 216 -12.16 2.14 5.86
CA LYS A 216 -13.03 2.68 6.91
C LYS A 216 -12.27 3.10 8.17
N HIS A 217 -10.96 2.85 8.24
CA HIS A 217 -10.14 3.29 9.36
C HIS A 217 -10.18 4.82 9.44
N ILE A 218 -10.46 5.39 10.62
CA ILE A 218 -10.71 6.84 10.78
C ILE A 218 -9.55 7.71 10.26
N ILE A 219 -8.31 7.31 10.50
CA ILE A 219 -7.10 7.98 9.98
C ILE A 219 -7.04 7.92 8.45
N VAL A 220 -7.25 6.74 7.84
CA VAL A 220 -7.22 6.57 6.38
C VAL A 220 -8.34 7.36 5.71
N LEU A 221 -9.57 7.24 6.23
CA LEU A 221 -10.73 7.97 5.73
C LEU A 221 -10.54 9.49 5.85
N SER A 222 -9.96 9.95 6.96
CA SER A 222 -9.66 11.37 7.17
C SER A 222 -8.57 11.85 6.22
N ALA A 223 -7.50 11.08 6.01
CA ALA A 223 -6.46 11.39 5.04
C ALA A 223 -7.03 11.51 3.62
N GLN A 224 -7.89 10.57 3.20
CA GLN A 224 -8.56 10.63 1.89
C GLN A 224 -9.46 11.87 1.75
N LYS A 225 -10.21 12.23 2.79
CA LYS A 225 -11.04 13.45 2.79
C LYS A 225 -10.19 14.73 2.76
N LEU A 226 -9.10 14.78 3.53
CA LEU A 226 -8.17 15.91 3.49
C LEU A 226 -7.48 16.03 2.13
N GLN A 227 -7.14 14.89 1.52
CA GLN A 227 -6.60 14.84 0.17
C GLN A 227 -7.61 15.30 -0.87
N SER A 228 -8.91 14.99 -0.73
CA SER A 228 -9.92 15.48 -1.66
C SER A 228 -10.21 16.97 -1.50
N LEU A 229 -10.12 17.51 -0.28
CA LEU A 229 -10.22 18.96 -0.02
C LEU A 229 -9.03 19.73 -0.61
N THR A 230 -7.81 19.18 -0.49
CA THR A 230 -6.60 19.76 -1.09
C THR A 230 -6.47 19.49 -2.59
N ALA A 231 -7.05 18.40 -3.11
CA ALA A 231 -7.19 18.17 -4.55
C ALA A 231 -8.14 19.18 -5.19
N ALA A 232 -9.14 19.67 -4.46
CA ALA A 232 -9.95 20.81 -4.88
C ALA A 232 -9.21 22.17 -4.78
N GLU A 233 -8.01 22.22 -4.17
CA GLU A 233 -7.06 23.36 -4.24
C GLU A 233 -5.98 23.17 -5.32
N LYS A 234 -5.96 22.01 -6.00
CA LYS A 234 -5.07 21.79 -7.16
C LYS A 234 -5.62 22.40 -8.46
N GLU A 235 -6.41 23.47 -8.34
CA GLU A 235 -6.25 24.59 -9.26
C GLU A 235 -5.55 25.75 -8.51
N ILE A 236 -4.27 25.92 -8.88
CA ILE A 236 -3.43 27.12 -8.67
C ILE A 236 -2.66 27.18 -7.33
N THR A 237 -1.81 26.18 -7.11
CA THR A 237 -0.35 26.42 -7.04
C THR A 237 0.36 25.28 -7.76
N MET A 238 0.41 25.38 -9.09
CA MET A 238 1.08 24.41 -9.96
C MET A 238 2.58 24.43 -9.69
N LYS A 239 3.08 23.58 -8.78
CA LYS A 239 4.35 22.92 -9.07
C LYS A 239 4.07 21.87 -10.13
N THR A 240 4.13 22.30 -11.39
CA THR A 240 4.15 21.39 -12.53
C THR A 240 5.30 20.42 -12.33
N GLN A 241 4.99 19.14 -12.15
CA GLN A 241 6.02 18.10 -12.14
C GLN A 241 6.39 17.85 -13.60
N GLU A 242 7.60 18.24 -13.99
CA GLU A 242 8.11 17.92 -15.31
C GLU A 242 8.34 16.42 -15.40
N ILE A 243 7.67 15.78 -16.35
CA ILE A 243 7.78 14.36 -16.66
C ILE A 243 8.20 14.23 -18.12
N SER A 244 9.17 13.36 -18.36
CA SER A 244 9.61 12.95 -19.69
C SER A 244 9.39 11.46 -19.86
N PHE A 245 8.88 11.08 -21.03
CA PHE A 245 8.79 9.68 -21.46
C PHE A 245 9.99 9.40 -22.37
N VAL A 246 10.86 8.48 -21.95
CA VAL A 246 12.13 8.21 -22.62
C VAL A 246 12.11 6.79 -23.18
N PRO A 247 12.03 6.61 -24.51
CA PRO A 247 12.22 5.30 -25.12
C PRO A 247 13.54 4.69 -24.69
N ALA A 248 13.48 3.49 -24.13
CA ALA A 248 14.60 2.78 -23.57
C ALA A 248 15.12 1.71 -24.54
N ARG A 249 16.44 1.66 -24.68
CA ARG A 249 17.20 0.63 -25.41
C ARG A 249 18.29 0.08 -24.51
N GLY A 250 18.88 -1.06 -24.90
CA GLY A 250 19.97 -1.68 -24.16
C GLY A 250 19.55 -2.05 -22.74
N LEU A 251 20.38 -1.69 -21.74
CA LEU A 251 20.15 -2.05 -20.34
C LEU A 251 18.82 -1.54 -19.79
N LEU A 252 18.40 -0.31 -20.14
CA LEU A 252 17.13 0.23 -19.66
C LEU A 252 15.90 -0.53 -20.20
N ARG A 253 16.02 -1.16 -21.37
CA ARG A 253 14.98 -2.06 -21.89
C ARG A 253 14.92 -3.33 -21.05
N VAL A 254 16.07 -3.93 -20.77
CA VAL A 254 16.19 -5.17 -19.99
C VAL A 254 15.64 -4.99 -18.57
N PHE A 255 16.06 -3.93 -17.87
CA PHE A 255 15.65 -3.63 -16.50
C PHE A 255 14.36 -2.81 -16.38
N SER A 256 13.62 -2.61 -17.48
CA SER A 256 12.35 -1.88 -17.41
C SER A 256 11.35 -2.56 -16.47
N GLY A 257 11.39 -3.90 -16.39
CA GLY A 257 10.61 -4.67 -15.43
C GLY A 257 10.89 -4.24 -13.99
N ASP A 258 12.16 -4.16 -13.59
CA ASP A 258 12.57 -3.75 -12.23
C ASP A 258 12.32 -2.27 -11.96
N ILE A 259 12.48 -1.42 -12.98
CA ILE A 259 12.24 0.02 -12.87
C ILE A 259 10.79 0.30 -12.48
N GLY A 260 9.85 -0.35 -13.18
CA GLY A 260 8.42 -0.23 -12.96
C GLY A 260 7.87 -1.20 -11.90
N ASP A 261 8.68 -2.16 -11.42
CA ASP A 261 8.20 -3.27 -10.59
C ASP A 261 7.01 -4.00 -11.26
N SER A 262 7.31 -4.49 -12.46
CA SER A 262 6.37 -5.12 -13.40
C SER A 262 6.49 -6.64 -13.36
N CYS A 263 5.43 -7.36 -13.73
CA CYS A 263 5.35 -8.83 -13.70
C CYS A 263 6.34 -9.58 -14.63
N TYR A 264 7.18 -8.88 -15.40
CA TYR A 264 8.10 -9.45 -16.38
C TYR A 264 9.59 -9.32 -16.00
N THR A 265 9.91 -9.08 -14.72
CA THR A 265 11.30 -9.07 -14.19
C THR A 265 12.07 -10.38 -14.40
N SER A 266 11.39 -11.49 -14.67
CA SER A 266 12.04 -12.76 -15.03
C SER A 266 12.48 -12.83 -16.50
N ARG A 267 12.06 -11.88 -17.36
CA ARG A 267 12.26 -11.93 -18.83
C ARG A 267 13.51 -11.19 -19.32
N HIS A 268 14.46 -10.90 -18.43
CA HIS A 268 15.68 -10.16 -18.75
C HIS A 268 16.47 -10.75 -19.91
N MET A 269 16.63 -12.08 -19.95
CA MET A 269 17.39 -12.76 -20.99
C MET A 269 16.73 -12.67 -22.37
N GLU A 270 15.41 -12.75 -22.43
CA GLU A 270 14.65 -12.65 -23.69
C GLU A 270 14.73 -11.23 -24.26
N LEU A 271 14.57 -10.23 -23.38
CA LEU A 271 14.71 -8.81 -23.72
C LEU A 271 16.15 -8.46 -24.16
N ALA A 272 17.16 -9.01 -23.47
CA ALA A 272 18.57 -8.79 -23.79
C ALA A 272 18.97 -9.40 -25.14
N LYS A 273 18.38 -10.54 -25.51
CA LYS A 273 18.56 -11.19 -26.81
C LYS A 273 17.79 -10.52 -27.95
N GLY A 274 16.96 -9.52 -27.66
CA GLY A 274 16.17 -8.82 -28.67
C GLY A 274 15.05 -9.67 -29.29
N GLN A 275 14.52 -10.66 -28.56
CA GLN A 275 13.51 -11.60 -29.08
C GLN A 275 12.16 -10.96 -29.44
N TYR A 276 11.94 -9.71 -28.99
CA TYR A 276 10.72 -8.95 -29.19
C TYR A 276 11.02 -7.64 -29.93
N PRO A 277 11.30 -7.67 -31.25
CA PRO A 277 11.72 -6.49 -32.00
C PRO A 277 10.67 -5.37 -31.99
N ASP A 278 9.38 -5.72 -31.96
CA ASP A 278 8.27 -4.76 -31.99
C ASP A 278 7.85 -4.26 -30.60
N LEU A 279 8.62 -4.62 -29.57
CA LEU A 279 8.44 -4.19 -28.19
C LEU A 279 9.48 -3.12 -27.82
N THR A 280 8.99 -1.95 -27.44
CA THR A 280 9.79 -0.84 -26.93
C THR A 280 9.43 -0.54 -25.48
N ALA A 281 10.44 -0.55 -24.59
CA ALA A 281 10.26 -0.05 -23.24
C ALA A 281 10.32 1.48 -23.23
N VAL A 282 9.53 2.12 -22.38
CA VAL A 282 9.56 3.57 -22.14
C VAL A 282 9.72 3.80 -20.66
N VAL A 283 10.71 4.62 -20.28
CA VAL A 283 10.98 4.98 -18.89
C VAL A 283 10.35 6.33 -18.59
N ILE A 284 9.69 6.43 -17.44
CA ILE A 284 9.09 7.65 -16.91
C ILE A 284 10.16 8.35 -16.08
N VAL A 285 10.55 9.57 -16.47
CA VAL A 285 11.61 10.34 -15.81
C VAL A 285 11.05 11.67 -15.34
N THR A 286 11.28 12.02 -14.08
CA THR A 286 10.96 13.35 -13.54
C THR A 286 12.17 14.27 -13.61
N ASN A 287 11.95 15.57 -13.86
CA ASN A 287 12.98 16.62 -13.86
C ASN A 287 14.21 16.27 -14.72
N ARG A 288 13.99 15.76 -15.93
CA ARG A 288 15.06 15.31 -16.82
C ARG A 288 16.07 16.43 -17.10
N GLY A 289 17.36 16.12 -17.05
CA GLY A 289 18.47 17.07 -17.24
C GLY A 289 18.73 17.98 -16.04
N LYS A 290 18.05 17.77 -14.90
CA LYS A 290 18.20 18.57 -13.66
C LYS A 290 18.79 17.73 -12.54
N THR A 291 19.30 18.38 -11.50
CA THR A 291 19.90 17.70 -10.31
C THR A 291 18.92 16.79 -9.56
N GLN A 292 17.63 17.04 -9.72
CA GLN A 292 16.54 16.25 -9.14
C GLN A 292 15.96 15.22 -10.12
N GLU A 293 16.69 14.87 -11.19
CA GLU A 293 16.28 13.84 -12.15
C GLU A 293 16.06 12.50 -11.44
N ARG A 294 14.90 11.88 -11.62
CA ARG A 294 14.61 10.55 -11.06
C ARG A 294 13.84 9.70 -12.06
N ILE A 295 14.23 8.43 -12.18
CA ILE A 295 13.45 7.40 -12.84
C ILE A 295 12.28 7.00 -11.92
N MET A 296 11.07 7.11 -12.45
CA MET A 296 9.81 7.01 -11.69
C MET A 296 8.86 5.95 -12.26
N GLY A 297 9.37 4.98 -13.01
CA GLY A 297 8.59 3.85 -13.51
C GLY A 297 8.78 3.64 -15.00
N SER A 298 7.96 2.77 -15.57
CA SER A 298 8.06 2.41 -16.99
C SER A 298 6.75 1.85 -17.53
N PHE A 299 6.68 1.78 -18.85
CA PHE A 299 5.63 1.06 -19.58
C PHE A 299 6.20 0.49 -20.87
N LEU A 300 5.45 -0.41 -21.49
CA LEU A 300 5.78 -1.04 -22.77
C LEU A 300 4.89 -0.47 -23.87
N LEU A 301 5.49 -0.29 -25.04
CA LEU A 301 4.82 -0.03 -26.31
C LEU A 301 5.05 -1.22 -27.24
N ILE A 302 3.97 -1.79 -27.75
CA ILE A 302 4.00 -2.95 -28.65
C ILE A 302 3.34 -2.56 -29.97
N GLU A 303 4.08 -2.67 -31.07
CA GLU A 303 3.55 -2.44 -32.42
C GLU A 303 2.94 -3.74 -32.97
N THR A 304 1.70 -3.65 -33.44
CA THR A 304 0.96 -4.78 -34.00
C THR A 304 -0.16 -4.30 -34.91
N LYS A 305 -1.10 -5.18 -35.26
CA LYS A 305 -2.28 -4.88 -36.05
C LYS A 305 -3.52 -5.50 -35.42
N THR A 306 -4.67 -4.95 -35.73
CA THR A 306 -5.96 -5.64 -35.57
C THR A 306 -6.07 -6.80 -36.56
N SER A 307 -7.03 -7.70 -36.34
CA SER A 307 -7.36 -8.77 -37.30
C SER A 307 -7.80 -8.25 -38.68
N ASP A 308 -8.32 -7.02 -38.75
CA ASP A 308 -8.70 -6.33 -40.01
C ASP A 308 -7.53 -5.57 -40.67
N GLY A 309 -6.33 -5.61 -40.09
CA GLY A 309 -5.11 -5.06 -40.68
C GLY A 309 -4.78 -3.60 -40.33
N ARG A 310 -5.60 -2.93 -39.51
CA ARG A 310 -5.30 -1.59 -38.99
C ARG A 310 -4.09 -1.63 -38.06
N GLY A 311 -3.18 -0.66 -38.21
CA GLY A 311 -1.98 -0.55 -37.37
C GLY A 311 -2.33 -0.14 -35.94
N VAL A 312 -1.68 -0.77 -34.95
CA VAL A 312 -1.98 -0.60 -33.53
C VAL A 312 -0.68 -0.36 -32.75
N LEU A 313 -0.75 0.57 -31.81
CA LEU A 313 0.24 0.72 -30.74
C LEU A 313 -0.39 0.36 -29.39
N LEU A 314 0.00 -0.77 -28.82
CA LEU A 314 -0.47 -1.26 -27.54
C LEU A 314 0.38 -0.70 -26.39
N ILE A 315 -0.24 0.00 -25.44
CA ILE A 315 0.38 0.39 -24.17
C ILE A 315 0.14 -0.73 -23.16
N ARG A 316 1.21 -1.28 -22.60
CA ARG A 316 1.14 -2.41 -21.66
C ARG A 316 2.06 -2.20 -20.46
N ALA A 317 1.77 -2.89 -19.35
CA ALA A 317 2.56 -2.86 -18.12
C ALA A 317 2.87 -1.42 -17.69
N ASN A 318 1.84 -0.57 -17.71
CA ASN A 318 1.98 0.84 -17.38
C ASN A 318 2.14 0.99 -15.87
N ASN A 319 3.39 1.02 -15.42
CA ASN A 319 3.77 0.97 -14.02
C ASN A 319 4.61 2.17 -13.61
N PRO A 320 3.99 3.34 -13.41
CA PRO A 320 4.59 4.41 -12.62
C PRO A 320 4.87 3.90 -11.20
N ARG A 321 5.95 4.37 -10.58
CA ARG A 321 6.24 4.08 -9.18
C ARG A 321 5.19 4.74 -8.28
N GLU A 322 4.85 4.07 -7.18
CA GLU A 322 3.82 4.54 -6.25
C GLU A 322 4.12 5.94 -5.68
N ASN A 323 5.41 6.22 -5.43
CA ASN A 323 5.85 7.54 -4.97
C ASN A 323 5.61 8.67 -5.99
N LEU A 324 5.49 8.36 -7.29
CA LEU A 324 5.08 9.32 -8.31
C LEU A 324 3.56 9.49 -8.29
N LEU A 325 2.81 8.39 -8.16
CA LEU A 325 1.35 8.41 -8.07
C LEU A 325 0.84 9.22 -6.87
N GLY A 326 1.60 9.25 -5.76
CA GLY A 326 1.30 10.12 -4.62
C GLY A 326 1.58 11.61 -4.85
N LYS A 327 2.29 11.98 -5.93
CA LYS A 327 2.73 13.37 -6.21
C LYS A 327 1.96 14.02 -7.35
N VAL A 328 1.43 13.25 -8.29
CA VAL A 328 0.75 13.76 -9.49
C VAL A 328 -0.71 13.31 -9.54
N ASP A 329 -1.52 14.01 -10.32
CA ASP A 329 -2.85 13.50 -10.67
C ASP A 329 -2.70 12.30 -11.61
N VAL A 330 -3.16 11.13 -11.18
CA VAL A 330 -3.01 9.87 -11.91
C VAL A 330 -3.71 9.94 -13.26
N GLY A 331 -4.89 10.57 -13.32
CA GLY A 331 -5.63 10.72 -14.57
C GLY A 331 -4.88 11.56 -15.59
N SER A 332 -4.26 12.66 -15.14
CA SER A 332 -3.45 13.53 -16.00
C SER A 332 -2.18 12.82 -16.47
N LEU A 333 -1.47 12.09 -15.58
CA LEU A 333 -0.32 11.29 -15.98
C LEU A 333 -0.70 10.27 -17.07
N ILE A 334 -1.81 9.55 -16.91
CA ILE A 334 -2.24 8.54 -17.88
C ILE A 334 -2.67 9.20 -19.19
N ARG A 335 -3.38 10.33 -19.15
CA ARG A 335 -3.72 11.10 -20.36
C ARG A 335 -2.48 11.59 -21.09
N GLU A 336 -1.44 12.02 -20.39
CA GLU A 336 -0.15 12.41 -20.99
C GLU A 336 0.56 11.20 -21.61
N ILE A 337 0.54 10.03 -20.98
CA ILE A 337 1.06 8.79 -21.57
C ILE A 337 0.31 8.42 -22.85
N ILE A 338 -1.02 8.50 -22.84
CA ILE A 338 -1.85 8.24 -24.03
C ILE A 338 -1.53 9.26 -25.12
N THR A 339 -1.41 10.54 -24.77
CA THR A 339 -1.07 11.62 -25.71
C THR A 339 0.28 11.37 -26.36
N TYR A 340 1.33 11.15 -25.55
CA TYR A 340 2.66 10.77 -26.01
C TYR A 340 2.63 9.55 -26.95
N THR A 341 1.84 8.53 -26.60
CA THR A 341 1.73 7.31 -27.42
C THR A 341 0.97 7.58 -28.73
N SER A 342 -0.09 8.39 -28.68
CA SER A 342 -0.87 8.76 -29.87
C SER A 342 -0.06 9.59 -30.86
N GLU A 343 0.80 10.49 -30.39
CA GLU A 343 1.72 11.23 -31.27
C GLU A 343 2.72 10.30 -31.96
N ILE A 344 3.20 9.26 -31.28
CA ILE A 344 4.05 8.23 -31.89
C ILE A 344 3.25 7.44 -32.93
N ALA A 345 2.03 7.02 -32.58
CA ALA A 345 1.16 6.27 -33.47
C ALA A 345 0.87 7.07 -34.75
N GLU A 346 0.53 8.35 -34.62
CA GLU A 346 0.27 9.25 -35.75
C GLU A 346 1.51 9.44 -36.63
N LYS A 347 2.68 9.73 -36.04
CA LYS A 347 3.96 9.86 -36.78
C LYS A 347 4.35 8.59 -37.52
N ARG A 348 3.94 7.42 -37.01
CA ARG A 348 4.17 6.10 -37.63
C ARG A 348 3.05 5.65 -38.57
N GLY A 349 2.00 6.45 -38.74
CA GLY A 349 0.87 6.12 -39.59
C GLY A 349 -0.01 4.98 -39.06
N LEU A 350 0.03 4.71 -37.75
CA LEU A 350 -0.82 3.72 -37.08
C LEU A 350 -2.24 4.28 -36.88
N ASN A 351 -3.23 3.39 -36.78
CA ASN A 351 -4.64 3.75 -36.71
C ASN A 351 -5.15 3.86 -35.26
N LEU A 352 -4.61 3.06 -34.35
CA LEU A 352 -5.14 2.90 -33.00
C LEU A 352 -4.04 2.94 -31.95
N VAL A 353 -4.36 3.48 -30.78
CA VAL A 353 -3.66 3.18 -29.53
C VAL A 353 -4.62 2.39 -28.65
N VAL A 354 -4.15 1.26 -28.11
CA VAL A 354 -4.98 0.38 -27.29
C VAL A 354 -4.32 0.11 -25.92
N VAL A 355 -5.14 -0.24 -24.94
CA VAL A 355 -4.70 -0.68 -23.61
C VAL A 355 -5.41 -1.99 -23.23
N PRO A 356 -4.79 -2.90 -22.47
CA PRO A 356 -5.50 -4.01 -21.84
C PRO A 356 -6.51 -3.48 -20.83
N LEU A 357 -7.70 -4.08 -20.80
CA LEU A 357 -8.77 -3.79 -19.88
C LEU A 357 -8.98 -5.02 -18.99
N ASP A 358 -8.15 -5.15 -17.97
CA ASP A 358 -8.11 -6.26 -17.03
C ASP A 358 -7.94 -5.79 -15.58
N GLU A 359 -7.83 -6.73 -14.65
CA GLU A 359 -7.67 -6.45 -13.23
C GLU A 359 -6.29 -5.87 -12.90
N ALA A 360 -6.18 -5.23 -11.74
CA ALA A 360 -4.88 -4.82 -11.22
C ALA A 360 -3.97 -6.05 -11.05
N THR A 361 -2.67 -5.88 -11.28
CA THR A 361 -1.65 -6.95 -11.27
C THR A 361 -1.66 -7.90 -12.48
N ALA A 362 -2.52 -7.62 -13.47
CA ALA A 362 -2.56 -8.36 -14.74
C ALA A 362 -1.74 -7.67 -15.85
N SER A 363 -2.21 -7.71 -17.11
CA SER A 363 -1.45 -7.24 -18.27
C SER A 363 -1.34 -5.71 -18.33
N SER A 364 -2.39 -4.99 -17.92
CA SER A 364 -2.43 -3.52 -18.00
C SER A 364 -1.41 -2.85 -17.08
N SER A 365 -1.42 -3.19 -15.79
CA SER A 365 -0.61 -2.55 -14.75
C SER A 365 -0.61 -3.36 -13.44
N ASN A 366 0.50 -3.29 -12.71
CA ASN A 366 0.61 -3.69 -11.31
C ASN A 366 0.11 -2.60 -10.35
N ARG A 367 -0.29 -1.43 -10.85
CA ARG A 367 -0.76 -0.30 -10.06
C ARG A 367 -2.28 -0.22 -10.10
N PRO A 368 -2.98 -0.46 -8.96
CA PRO A 368 -4.44 -0.42 -8.92
C PRO A 368 -5.04 0.89 -9.45
N ALA A 369 -4.42 2.04 -9.15
CA ALA A 369 -4.87 3.34 -9.62
C ALA A 369 -4.84 3.49 -11.15
N VAL A 370 -3.93 2.79 -11.84
CA VAL A 370 -3.83 2.81 -13.31
C VAL A 370 -4.90 1.92 -13.92
N SER A 371 -5.02 0.67 -13.46
CA SER A 371 -6.06 -0.25 -13.94
C SER A 371 -7.47 0.28 -13.67
N GLU A 372 -7.69 0.89 -12.50
CA GLU A 372 -8.96 1.54 -12.18
C GLU A 372 -9.28 2.71 -13.10
N PHE A 373 -8.29 3.55 -13.44
CA PHE A 373 -8.48 4.63 -14.40
C PHE A 373 -8.85 4.10 -15.78
N TYR A 374 -8.18 3.06 -16.28
CA TYR A 374 -8.54 2.44 -17.55
C TYR A 374 -9.96 1.87 -17.54
N TYR A 375 -10.32 1.15 -16.47
CA TYR A 375 -11.66 0.59 -16.33
C TYR A 375 -12.74 1.67 -16.32
N ARG A 376 -12.60 2.68 -15.47
CA ARG A 376 -13.56 3.79 -15.37
C ARG A 376 -13.69 4.57 -16.68
N SER A 377 -12.59 4.75 -17.41
CA SER A 377 -12.56 5.59 -18.62
C SER A 377 -12.99 4.84 -19.88
N PHE A 378 -12.74 3.53 -19.97
CA PHE A 378 -12.81 2.80 -21.24
C PHE A 378 -13.60 1.49 -21.19
N SER A 379 -14.19 1.11 -20.05
CA SER A 379 -14.95 -0.17 -19.93
C SER A 379 -16.12 -0.33 -20.89
N GLN A 380 -16.71 0.77 -21.36
CA GLN A 380 -17.82 0.76 -22.32
C GLN A 380 -17.35 0.68 -23.78
N ARG A 381 -16.04 0.71 -24.04
CA ARG A 381 -15.50 0.63 -25.40
C ARG A 381 -15.50 -0.82 -25.90
N PRO A 382 -15.70 -1.05 -27.21
CA PRO A 382 -15.64 -2.39 -27.77
C PRO A 382 -14.23 -2.97 -27.60
N LYS A 383 -14.18 -4.26 -27.28
CA LYS A 383 -12.95 -5.03 -27.23
C LYS A 383 -12.46 -5.30 -28.66
N ILE A 384 -11.15 -5.31 -28.86
CA ILE A 384 -10.53 -5.38 -30.19
C ILE A 384 -9.64 -6.63 -30.27
N ASP A 385 -9.79 -7.41 -31.34
CA ASP A 385 -8.88 -8.52 -31.65
C ASP A 385 -7.59 -7.97 -32.29
N LEU A 386 -6.44 -8.44 -31.81
CA LEU A 386 -5.12 -8.16 -32.40
C LEU A 386 -4.58 -9.41 -33.10
N VAL A 387 -3.54 -9.22 -33.93
CA VAL A 387 -2.78 -10.33 -34.49
C VAL A 387 -2.08 -11.09 -33.36
N ASN A 388 -2.21 -12.40 -33.36
CA ASN A 388 -1.51 -13.29 -32.44
C ASN A 388 -0.02 -13.40 -32.84
N GLN A 389 0.85 -12.66 -32.14
CA GLN A 389 2.30 -12.64 -32.35
C GLN A 389 3.06 -12.70 -31.01
N PRO A 390 4.37 -13.02 -30.99
CA PRO A 390 5.12 -13.15 -29.73
C PRO A 390 4.96 -11.97 -28.76
N GLU A 391 4.96 -10.73 -29.23
CA GLU A 391 4.82 -9.53 -28.41
C GLU A 391 3.43 -9.37 -27.80
N THR A 392 2.36 -9.71 -28.53
CA THR A 392 0.99 -9.66 -28.01
C THR A 392 0.69 -10.80 -27.02
N ASN A 393 1.62 -11.73 -26.86
CA ASN A 393 1.60 -12.81 -25.86
C ASN A 393 2.75 -12.66 -24.85
N PHE A 394 3.44 -11.52 -24.83
CA PHE A 394 4.63 -11.34 -24.00
C PHE A 394 4.32 -11.66 -22.54
N ASN A 395 5.22 -12.37 -21.85
CA ASN A 395 5.02 -12.80 -20.47
C ASN A 395 3.70 -13.56 -20.21
N ASP A 396 3.24 -14.35 -21.18
CA ASP A 396 2.05 -15.22 -21.10
C ASP A 396 0.69 -14.50 -21.01
N TYR A 397 0.66 -13.19 -21.31
CA TYR A 397 -0.60 -12.44 -21.38
C TYR A 397 -1.10 -12.34 -22.82
N ASN A 398 -2.19 -13.03 -23.12
CA ASN A 398 -2.81 -13.06 -24.44
C ASN A 398 -3.64 -11.78 -24.70
N ASN A 399 -2.96 -10.69 -25.06
CA ASN A 399 -3.62 -9.41 -25.35
C ASN A 399 -4.30 -9.35 -26.73
N TRP A 400 -4.16 -10.41 -27.54
CA TRP A 400 -4.70 -10.47 -28.89
C TRP A 400 -6.16 -10.93 -28.96
N ASP A 401 -6.65 -11.64 -27.94
CA ASP A 401 -7.98 -12.24 -27.94
C ASP A 401 -8.99 -11.33 -27.23
N SER A 402 -9.93 -10.75 -27.98
CA SER A 402 -11.00 -9.90 -27.44
C SER A 402 -11.96 -10.65 -26.51
N LYS A 403 -11.99 -11.99 -26.57
CA LYS A 403 -12.79 -12.87 -25.70
C LYS A 403 -11.98 -13.48 -24.56
N GLY A 404 -10.67 -13.23 -24.53
CA GLY A 404 -9.76 -13.75 -23.52
C GLY A 404 -9.80 -12.99 -22.20
N TYR A 405 -8.86 -13.33 -21.32
CA TYR A 405 -8.71 -12.74 -19.98
C TYR A 405 -8.13 -11.32 -20.01
N HIS A 406 -7.39 -10.94 -21.05
CA HIS A 406 -6.70 -9.66 -21.15
C HIS A 406 -7.08 -8.86 -22.41
N PRO A 407 -8.40 -8.66 -22.65
CA PRO A 407 -8.86 -8.01 -23.86
C PRO A 407 -8.38 -6.56 -23.91
N VAL A 408 -8.15 -6.04 -25.12
CA VAL A 408 -7.74 -4.66 -25.31
C VAL A 408 -8.88 -3.77 -25.80
N VAL A 409 -8.82 -2.49 -25.46
CA VAL A 409 -9.77 -1.47 -25.93
C VAL A 409 -9.01 -0.29 -26.51
N ALA A 410 -9.55 0.35 -27.55
CA ALA A 410 -8.97 1.57 -28.10
C ALA A 410 -9.09 2.72 -27.09
N VAL A 411 -8.00 3.46 -26.89
CA VAL A 411 -7.97 4.71 -26.10
C VAL A 411 -7.82 5.93 -26.99
N TRP A 412 -7.24 5.76 -28.18
CA TRP A 412 -7.17 6.75 -29.25
C TRP A 412 -7.36 6.07 -30.61
N GLU A 413 -7.97 6.80 -31.53
CA GLU A 413 -8.16 6.40 -32.92
C GLU A 413 -7.81 7.59 -33.82
N ARG A 414 -7.05 7.32 -34.88
CA ARG A 414 -6.68 8.34 -35.86
C ARG A 414 -7.94 8.88 -36.54
N GLU A 415 -8.11 10.19 -36.55
CA GLU A 415 -9.18 10.81 -37.34
C GLU A 415 -8.99 10.43 -38.80
N SER A 416 -10.03 9.83 -39.39
CA SER A 416 -10.05 9.59 -40.82
C SER A 416 -10.12 10.97 -41.49
N ASN A 417 -9.07 11.37 -42.21
CA ASN A 417 -9.16 12.54 -43.09
C ASN A 417 -10.37 12.34 -44.00
N LYS A 418 -11.44 13.10 -43.75
CA LYS A 418 -12.57 13.22 -44.67
C LYS A 418 -12.19 14.06 -45.86
#